data_AF-A0A2L1VE95-F1
#
_entry.id   AF-A0A2L1VE95-F1
#
_cell.length_a   1.000
_cell.length_b   1.000
_cell.length_c   1.000
_cell.angle_alpha   90.00
_cell.angle_beta   90.00
_cell.angle_gamma   90.00
#
_symmetry.space_group_name_H-M   'P 1'
#
loop_
_entity.id
_entity.type
_entity.pdbx_description
1 polymer ?
#
loop_
_entity_poly.entity_id
_entity_poly.type
_entity_poly.pdbx_seq_one_letter_code
_entity_poly.pdbx_strand_id
1 'polypeptide(L)'
;MYQTEKISKFGGINKLKAAIQTKLLDDVYCWETGKWCTQRYWNEVADKNLTGITLLDLITGTPLDATHYAGPLFNKMDEKGHVYEWIPKQKRWLYVGWHPNAKINPLL
;
A
#
# COMPACT_ATOMS: atom_id res chain seq x y z
N MET A 1 -13.47 2.31 -1.71
CA MET A 1 -12.27 2.13 -0.87
C MET A 1 -11.13 2.93 -1.49
N TYR A 2 -10.62 3.92 -0.76
CA TYR A 2 -9.42 4.67 -1.16
C TYR A 2 -8.21 3.73 -1.23
N GLN A 3 -7.19 4.08 -2.01
CA GLN A 3 -6.00 3.23 -2.12
C GLN A 3 -5.29 3.07 -0.77
N THR A 4 -5.25 4.12 0.05
CA THR A 4 -4.71 4.08 1.43
C THR A 4 -5.43 3.07 2.31
N GLU A 5 -6.75 2.94 2.19
CA GLU A 5 -7.54 1.94 2.92
C GLU A 5 -7.20 0.52 2.49
N LYS A 6 -6.97 0.29 1.18
CA LYS A 6 -6.52 -1.03 0.68
C LYS A 6 -5.17 -1.40 1.26
N ILE A 7 -4.22 -0.47 1.25
CA ILE A 7 -2.88 -0.66 1.80
C ILE A 7 -2.95 -0.90 3.31
N SER A 8 -3.76 -0.12 4.03
CA SER A 8 -4.01 -0.33 5.46
C SER A 8 -4.53 -1.74 5.74
N LYS A 9 -5.59 -2.16 5.02
CA LYS A 9 -6.15 -3.52 5.14
C LYS A 9 -5.14 -4.62 4.79
N PHE A 10 -4.26 -4.36 3.82
CA PHE A 10 -3.22 -5.31 3.40
C PHE A 10 -2.14 -5.55 4.48
N GLY A 11 -1.92 -4.57 5.36
CA GLY A 11 -0.88 -4.60 6.39
C GLY A 11 0.23 -3.58 6.17
N GLY A 12 -0.08 -2.47 5.49
CA GLY A 12 0.80 -1.31 5.37
C GLY A 12 1.80 -1.33 4.22
N ILE A 13 2.46 -0.19 4.02
CA ILE A 13 3.41 0.03 2.92
C ILE A 13 4.63 -0.90 3.01
N ASN A 14 5.11 -1.20 4.21
CA ASN A 14 6.29 -2.05 4.38
C ASN A 14 6.01 -3.49 3.92
N LYS A 15 4.83 -4.02 4.26
CA LYS A 15 4.40 -5.33 3.77
C LYS A 15 4.21 -5.32 2.26
N LEU A 16 3.73 -4.22 1.68
CA LEU A 16 3.62 -4.08 0.22
C LEU A 16 5.00 -4.14 -0.45
N LYS A 17 5.98 -3.41 0.08
CA LYS A 17 7.37 -3.44 -0.40
C LYS A 17 7.96 -4.85 -0.36
N ALA A 18 7.70 -5.60 0.70
CA ALA A 18 8.13 -7.00 0.80
C ALA A 18 7.43 -7.92 -0.22
N ALA A 19 6.14 -7.69 -0.49
CA ALA A 19 5.40 -8.45 -1.49
C ALA A 19 5.91 -8.20 -2.92
N ILE A 20 6.24 -6.94 -3.26
CA ILE A 20 6.81 -6.58 -4.58
C ILE A 20 8.09 -7.35 -4.90
N GLN A 21 8.88 -7.69 -3.89
CA GLN A 21 10.12 -8.44 -4.07
C GLN A 21 9.91 -9.94 -4.31
N THR A 22 8.74 -10.49 -3.97
CA THR A 22 8.53 -11.95 -3.84
C THR A 22 7.32 -12.48 -4.62
N LYS A 23 6.51 -11.61 -5.20
CA LYS A 23 5.23 -11.95 -5.86
C LYS A 23 5.20 -11.43 -7.28
N LEU A 24 4.45 -12.13 -8.14
CA LEU A 24 4.15 -11.68 -9.50
C LEU A 24 3.05 -10.63 -9.47
N LEU A 25 2.96 -9.82 -10.53
CA LEU A 25 1.98 -8.73 -10.61
C LEU A 25 0.53 -9.22 -10.61
N ASP A 26 0.30 -10.41 -11.15
CA ASP A 26 -0.98 -11.10 -11.25
C ASP A 26 -1.28 -12.03 -10.07
N ASP A 27 -0.33 -12.23 -9.15
CA ASP A 27 -0.62 -12.92 -7.89
C ASP A 27 -1.70 -12.16 -7.13
N VAL A 28 -2.62 -12.90 -6.50
CA VAL A 28 -3.78 -12.36 -5.79
C VAL A 28 -3.62 -12.56 -4.30
N TYR A 29 -3.71 -11.48 -3.53
CA TYR A 29 -3.80 -11.54 -2.07
C TYR A 29 -5.25 -11.74 -1.66
N CYS A 30 -5.54 -12.85 -0.98
CA CYS A 30 -6.85 -13.17 -0.44
C CYS A 30 -7.09 -12.42 0.88
N TRP A 31 -8.15 -11.63 0.95
CA TRP A 31 -8.46 -10.82 2.12
C TRP A 31 -8.84 -11.65 3.34
N GLU A 32 -9.57 -12.74 3.14
CA GLU A 32 -10.10 -13.58 4.21
C GLU A 32 -9.03 -14.50 4.81
N THR A 33 -8.10 -15.00 3.99
CA THR A 33 -7.08 -15.95 4.45
C THR A 33 -5.73 -15.31 4.74
N GLY A 34 -5.50 -14.09 4.27
CA GLY A 34 -4.22 -13.40 4.39
C GLY A 34 -3.08 -14.04 3.58
N LYS A 35 -3.40 -14.87 2.60
CA LYS A 35 -2.43 -15.62 1.77
C LYS A 35 -2.40 -15.10 0.34
N TRP A 36 -1.25 -15.29 -0.29
CA TRP A 36 -1.08 -15.07 -1.73
C TRP A 36 -1.42 -16.35 -2.50
N CYS A 37 -2.12 -16.17 -3.61
CA CYS A 37 -2.49 -17.21 -4.56
C CYS A 37 -2.00 -16.82 -5.95
N THR A 38 -1.63 -17.81 -6.76
CA THR A 38 -1.40 -17.55 -8.18
C THR A 38 -2.70 -17.19 -8.87
N GLN A 39 -2.63 -16.43 -9.96
CA GLN A 39 -3.82 -16.05 -10.74
C GLN A 39 -4.63 -17.27 -11.19
N ARG A 40 -3.95 -18.35 -11.61
CA ARG A 40 -4.61 -19.59 -12.03
C ARG A 40 -5.44 -20.21 -10.91
N TYR A 41 -4.85 -20.38 -9.72
CA TYR A 41 -5.59 -20.94 -8.57
C TYR A 41 -6.75 -20.03 -8.17
N TRP A 42 -6.56 -18.71 -8.25
CA TRP A 42 -7.61 -17.75 -7.97
C TRP A 42 -8.83 -18.00 -8.85
N ASN A 43 -8.62 -18.02 -10.17
CA ASN A 43 -9.69 -18.16 -11.16
C ASN A 43 -10.39 -19.53 -11.10
N GLU A 44 -9.65 -20.60 -10.83
CA GLU A 44 -10.20 -21.97 -10.87
C GLU A 44 -10.91 -22.36 -9.56
N VAL A 45 -10.41 -21.87 -8.42
CA VAL A 45 -10.79 -22.38 -7.09
C VAL A 45 -11.30 -21.29 -6.14
N ALA A 46 -10.55 -20.20 -5.95
CA ALA A 46 -10.78 -19.27 -4.84
C ALA A 46 -11.87 -18.24 -5.10
N ASP A 47 -11.96 -17.71 -6.33
CA ASP A 47 -12.81 -16.56 -6.70
C ASP A 47 -14.32 -16.82 -6.53
N LYS A 48 -14.72 -18.08 -6.35
CA LYS A 48 -16.13 -18.46 -6.15
C LYS A 48 -16.69 -17.98 -4.81
N ASN A 49 -15.84 -17.84 -3.78
CA ASN A 49 -16.29 -17.55 -2.41
C ASN A 49 -15.41 -16.54 -1.65
N LEU A 50 -14.29 -16.10 -2.24
CA LEU A 50 -13.30 -15.28 -1.56
C LEU A 50 -13.06 -13.98 -2.32
N THR A 51 -12.63 -12.94 -1.61
CA THR A 51 -12.29 -11.66 -2.21
C THR A 51 -10.79 -11.44 -2.18
N GLY A 52 -10.26 -10.83 -3.23
CA GLY A 52 -8.82 -10.64 -3.36
C GLY A 52 -8.46 -9.37 -4.09
N ILE A 53 -7.17 -9.11 -4.16
CA ILE A 53 -6.59 -8.02 -4.94
C ILE A 53 -5.29 -8.48 -5.56
N THR A 54 -5.05 -8.11 -6.82
CA THR A 54 -3.77 -8.41 -7.45
C THR A 54 -2.66 -7.55 -6.85
N LEU A 55 -1.40 -7.99 -6.94
CA LEU A 55 -0.28 -7.11 -6.61
C LEU A 55 -0.31 -5.84 -7.48
N LEU A 56 -0.63 -5.97 -8.77
CA LEU A 56 -0.76 -4.84 -9.69
C LEU A 56 -1.75 -3.79 -9.18
N ASP A 57 -2.92 -4.20 -8.70
CA ASP A 57 -3.94 -3.30 -8.18
C ASP A 57 -3.51 -2.64 -6.85
N LEU A 58 -2.69 -3.31 -6.04
CA LEU A 58 -2.13 -2.74 -4.82
C LEU A 58 -1.06 -1.68 -5.11
N ILE A 59 -0.21 -1.89 -6.11
CA ILE A 59 0.84 -0.92 -6.45
C ILE A 59 0.31 0.23 -7.31
N THR A 60 -0.73 -0.01 -8.10
CA THR A 60 -1.30 1.02 -8.99
C THR A 60 -1.91 2.14 -8.15
N GLY A 61 -1.38 3.36 -8.33
CA GLY A 61 -1.79 4.54 -7.57
C GLY A 61 -1.19 4.66 -6.17
N THR A 62 -0.32 3.72 -5.76
CA THR A 62 0.44 3.79 -4.51
C THR A 62 1.84 4.34 -4.79
N PRO A 63 2.22 5.51 -4.25
CA PRO A 63 3.60 5.98 -4.31
C PRO A 63 4.47 5.09 -3.42
N LEU A 64 5.37 4.30 -4.01
CA LEU A 64 6.14 3.28 -3.28
C LEU A 64 7.18 3.87 -2.32
N ASP A 65 7.54 5.14 -2.48
CA ASP A 65 8.37 5.88 -1.53
C ASP A 65 7.58 6.51 -0.37
N ALA A 66 6.26 6.24 -0.28
CA ALA A 66 5.50 6.53 0.92
C ALA A 66 6.05 5.78 2.13
N THR A 67 5.79 6.37 3.30
CA THR A 67 6.10 5.76 4.60
C THR A 67 4.83 5.58 5.43
N HIS A 68 3.86 6.49 5.29
CA HIS A 68 2.65 6.53 6.10
C HIS A 68 1.45 7.00 5.28
N TYR A 69 0.28 7.05 5.92
CA TYR A 69 -0.96 7.58 5.35
C TYR A 69 -1.75 8.36 6.41
N ALA A 70 -2.51 9.37 5.97
CA ALA A 70 -3.44 10.13 6.78
C ALA A 70 -4.78 10.25 6.03
N GLY A 71 -5.78 9.48 6.48
CA GLY A 71 -7.05 9.35 5.76
C GLY A 71 -6.83 8.87 4.31
N PRO A 72 -7.26 9.63 3.29
CA PRO A 72 -7.10 9.25 1.88
C PRO A 72 -5.70 9.56 1.31
N LEU A 73 -4.80 10.18 2.08
CA LEU A 73 -3.53 10.71 1.59
C LEU A 73 -2.35 9.79 1.94
N PHE A 74 -1.39 9.69 1.02
CA PHE A 74 -0.08 9.09 1.29
C PHE A 74 0.91 10.17 1.72
N ASN A 75 1.74 9.82 2.69
CA ASN A 75 2.73 10.72 3.29
C ASN A 75 4.13 10.11 3.27
N LYS A 76 5.13 10.98 3.16
CA LYS A 76 6.51 10.65 3.52
C LYS A 76 7.17 11.74 4.35
N MET A 77 8.13 11.33 5.16
CA MET A 77 8.98 12.22 5.94
C MET A 77 10.43 12.00 5.52
N ASP A 78 11.19 13.09 5.38
CA ASP A 78 12.64 13.01 5.14
C ASP A 78 13.44 12.92 6.46
N GLU A 79 14.76 12.74 6.35
CA GLU A 79 15.66 12.66 7.50
C GLU A 79 15.68 13.93 8.37
N LYS A 80 15.22 15.07 7.84
CA LYS A 80 15.15 16.37 8.51
C LYS A 80 13.80 16.62 9.19
N GLY A 81 12.85 15.68 9.07
CA GLY A 81 11.50 15.79 9.64
C GLY A 81 10.53 16.61 8.78
N HIS A 82 10.85 16.90 7.51
CA HIS A 82 9.93 17.54 6.58
C HIS A 82 8.87 16.53 6.13
N VAL A 83 7.60 16.95 6.13
CA VAL A 83 6.47 16.12 5.74
C VAL A 83 6.01 16.50 4.35
N TYR A 84 5.76 15.47 3.55
CA TYR A 84 5.28 15.58 2.18
C TYR A 84 4.02 14.74 2.01
N GLU A 85 3.04 15.32 1.33
CA GLU A 85 1.79 14.68 0.92
C GLU A 85 1.83 14.34 -0.58
N TRP A 86 1.34 13.16 -0.95
CA TRP A 86 1.26 12.75 -2.35
C TRP A 86 0.05 13.39 -3.04
N ILE A 87 0.27 13.97 -4.23
CA ILE A 87 -0.79 14.54 -5.07
C ILE A 87 -1.00 13.63 -6.30
N PRO A 88 -1.99 12.73 -6.31
CA PRO A 88 -2.16 11.73 -7.38
C PRO A 88 -2.32 12.33 -8.77
N LYS A 89 -3.09 13.43 -8.89
CA LYS A 89 -3.34 14.12 -10.17
C LYS A 89 -2.06 14.67 -10.82
N GLN A 90 -1.06 15.00 -10.01
CA GLN A 90 0.19 15.61 -10.45
C GLN A 90 1.36 14.64 -10.39
N LYS A 91 1.15 13.42 -9.87
CA LYS A 91 2.17 12.39 -9.63
C LYS A 91 3.42 12.95 -8.96
N ARG A 92 3.25 13.81 -7.94
CA ARG A 92 4.36 14.42 -7.20
C ARG A 92 4.05 14.56 -5.72
N TRP A 93 5.11 14.70 -4.94
CA TRP A 93 5.08 15.05 -3.52
C TRP A 93 5.01 16.56 -3.34
N LEU A 94 4.10 17.02 -2.48
CA LEU A 94 3.97 18.42 -2.07
C LEU A 94 4.45 18.54 -0.63
N TYR A 95 5.34 19.51 -0.36
CA TYR A 95 5.74 19.84 1.00
C TYR A 95 4.57 20.48 1.74
N VAL A 96 4.23 19.98 2.92
CA VAL A 96 3.08 20.46 3.71
C VAL A 96 3.45 20.95 5.11
N GLY A 97 4.68 20.72 5.57
CA GLY A 97 5.14 21.24 6.85
C GLY A 97 6.33 20.50 7.42
N TRP A 98 6.68 20.86 8.66
CA TRP A 98 7.82 20.32 9.40
C TRP A 98 7.36 19.79 10.76
N HIS A 99 7.74 18.55 11.09
CA HIS A 99 7.42 17.92 12.37
C HIS A 99 8.69 17.32 12.99
N PRO A 100 9.51 18.12 13.71
CA PRO A 100 10.81 17.68 14.23
C PRO A 100 10.73 16.59 15.30
N ASN A 101 9.56 16.41 15.94
CA ASN A 101 9.39 15.53 17.11
C ASN A 101 8.25 14.51 16.97
N ALA A 102 7.65 14.36 15.78
CA ALA A 102 6.61 13.37 15.59
C ALA A 102 7.25 11.98 15.50
N LYS A 103 7.27 11.23 16.61
CA LYS A 103 7.51 9.79 16.57
C LYS A 103 6.36 9.15 15.81
N ILE A 104 6.60 8.85 14.54
CA ILE A 104 5.65 8.04 13.78
C ILE A 104 5.84 6.62 14.27
N ASN A 105 4.86 6.12 15.02
CA ASN A 105 4.85 4.71 15.37
C ASN A 105 4.73 3.94 14.05
N PRO A 106 5.69 3.05 13.73
CA PRO A 106 5.51 2.15 12.60
C PRO A 106 4.21 1.39 12.85
N LEU A 107 3.33 1.38 11.86
CA LEU A 107 2.21 0.46 11.85
C LEU A 107 2.83 -0.94 11.70
N LEU A 108 3.02 -1.60 12.83
CA LEU A 108 3.31 -3.03 12.95
C LEU A 108 2.16 -3.85 12.37
#